data_AF-A0A3M1QJ28-F1
#
_entry.id   AF-A0A3M1QJ28-F1
#
_cell.length_a   1.000
_cell.length_b   1.000
_cell.length_c   1.000
_cell.angle_alpha   90.00
_cell.angle_beta   90.00
_cell.angle_gamma   90.00
#
_symmetry.space_group_name_H-M   'P 1'
#
loop_
_entity.id
_entity.type
_entity.pdbx_description
1 polymer ?
#
loop_
_entity_poly.entity_id
_entity_poly.type
_entity_poly.pdbx_seq_one_letter_code
_entity_poly.pdbx_strand_id
1 'polypeptide(L)'
;MSASTSKSRFEQFIAWVRGHRFALALISHVFLFSLCWFMAFGLAYNFKRFGDWFQPFFLLGLPFVLAIKLAVFFSMGLHRGSWRYVSMRDAAQITKASWWSFFWIFCLYYLTVNLDALLGLVGVRGFEFDPFGHRDFPDSVLLLDFVGTVVLVCAARVAVRLHYEQIQPIQEGNAPKLLIVGAGNAGENVVREILRQPVLEYRVVGFLDDDPNKWGALIHTKEVLGPTDKIKSICESYAVDEILIAMPSATRAQVRRVIELCQGANLRFKTLPAMADIITGRAKVQEIRDVNINDLLGRPPVELDSDLIASYLRDRVVLVTGAGGSIGSEMCRQIAPFTPRRLVLLEQAEQNLFEIERELRGAFGELDIVPY
;
A
#
# COMPACT_ATOMS: atom_id res chain seq x y z
N MET A 1 7.90 -16.86 -37.10
CA MET A 1 6.80 -17.71 -36.57
C MET A 1 7.15 -18.52 -35.30
N SER A 2 8.34 -18.38 -34.68
CA SER A 2 8.69 -19.12 -33.44
C SER A 2 8.54 -18.32 -32.14
N ALA A 3 8.27 -17.01 -32.19
CA ALA A 3 8.18 -16.15 -31.00
C ALA A 3 6.79 -16.17 -30.33
N SER A 4 5.71 -16.45 -31.07
CA SER A 4 4.34 -16.44 -30.51
C SER A 4 3.99 -17.71 -29.71
N THR A 5 4.61 -18.84 -30.04
CA THR A 5 4.41 -20.12 -29.33
C THR A 5 5.13 -20.18 -27.98
N SER A 6 6.21 -19.43 -27.81
CA SER A 6 6.94 -19.28 -26.53
C SER A 6 6.13 -18.48 -25.49
N LYS A 7 5.51 -17.36 -25.89
CA LYS A 7 4.66 -16.53 -25.03
C LYS A 7 3.46 -17.31 -24.47
N SER A 8 2.82 -18.13 -25.31
CA SER A 8 1.70 -19.01 -24.94
C SER A 8 2.07 -20.05 -23.86
N ARG A 9 3.23 -20.70 -23.99
CA ARG A 9 3.70 -21.68 -22.98
C ARG A 9 4.06 -21.02 -21.65
N PHE A 10 4.63 -19.82 -21.68
CA PHE A 10 4.96 -19.07 -20.47
C PHE A 10 3.70 -18.62 -19.72
N GLU A 11 2.67 -18.14 -20.42
CA GLU A 11 1.40 -17.76 -19.80
C GLU A 11 0.64 -18.96 -19.24
N GLN A 12 0.65 -20.10 -19.94
CA GLN A 12 0.10 -21.37 -19.43
C GLN A 12 0.85 -21.85 -18.17
N PHE A 13 2.18 -21.72 -18.15
CA PHE A 13 3.00 -22.04 -16.98
C PHE A 13 2.66 -21.13 -15.79
N ILE A 14 2.52 -19.82 -15.99
CA ILE A 14 2.13 -18.87 -14.94
C ILE A 14 0.71 -19.14 -14.42
N ALA A 15 -0.24 -19.50 -15.30
CA ALA A 15 -1.59 -19.89 -14.91
C ALA A 15 -1.60 -21.20 -14.09
N TRP A 16 -0.80 -22.19 -14.48
CA TRP A 16 -0.61 -23.44 -13.74
C TRP A 16 0.02 -23.20 -12.36
N VAL A 17 1.07 -22.36 -12.28
CA VAL A 17 1.72 -21.94 -11.02
C VAL A 17 0.72 -21.23 -10.11
N ARG A 18 -0.20 -20.42 -10.66
CA ARG A 18 -1.27 -19.75 -9.90
C ARG A 18 -2.33 -20.72 -9.36
N GLY A 19 -2.62 -21.81 -10.06
CA GLY A 19 -3.53 -22.87 -9.60
C GLY A 19 -2.92 -23.78 -8.53
N HIS A 20 -1.60 -23.98 -8.55
CA HIS A 20 -0.88 -24.91 -7.66
C HIS A 20 -0.08 -24.21 -6.54
N ARG A 21 -0.38 -22.95 -6.23
CA ARG A 21 0.38 -22.14 -5.24
C ARG A 21 0.52 -22.82 -3.89
N PHE A 22 -0.53 -23.52 -3.45
CA PHE A 22 -0.53 -24.27 -2.21
C PHE A 22 0.46 -25.45 -2.25
N ALA A 23 0.46 -26.24 -3.33
CA ALA A 23 1.37 -27.36 -3.48
C ALA A 23 2.83 -26.89 -3.59
N LEU A 24 3.09 -25.81 -4.34
CA LEU A 24 4.42 -25.21 -4.44
C LEU A 24 4.92 -24.66 -3.10
N ALA A 25 4.05 -24.02 -2.31
CA ALA A 25 4.37 -23.59 -0.96
C ALA A 25 4.66 -24.78 -0.05
N LEU A 26 3.87 -25.86 -0.11
CA LEU A 26 4.12 -27.06 0.69
C LEU A 26 5.48 -27.68 0.35
N ILE A 27 5.78 -27.86 -0.94
CA ILE A 27 7.05 -28.42 -1.41
C ILE A 27 8.23 -27.54 -0.96
N SER A 28 8.11 -26.21 -1.08
CA SER A 28 9.19 -25.30 -0.68
C SER A 28 9.45 -25.36 0.83
N HIS A 29 8.41 -25.44 1.67
CA HIS A 29 8.59 -25.60 3.12
C HIS A 29 9.18 -26.97 3.46
N VAL A 30 8.73 -28.07 2.85
CA VAL A 30 9.30 -29.41 3.06
C VAL A 30 10.79 -29.41 2.70
N PHE A 31 11.15 -28.84 1.56
CA PHE A 31 12.54 -28.73 1.13
C PHE A 31 13.38 -27.90 2.10
N LEU A 32 12.92 -26.70 2.46
CA LEU A 32 13.65 -25.81 3.37
C LEU A 32 13.81 -26.41 4.77
N PHE A 33 12.76 -27.03 5.33
CA PHE A 33 12.83 -27.65 6.65
C PHE A 33 13.76 -28.86 6.66
N SER A 34 13.73 -29.69 5.61
CA SER A 34 14.67 -30.79 5.43
C SER A 34 16.12 -30.28 5.34
N LEU A 35 16.33 -29.19 4.58
CA LEU A 35 17.64 -28.57 4.44
C LEU A 35 18.13 -27.96 5.77
N CYS A 36 17.25 -27.32 6.55
CA CYS A 36 17.59 -26.80 7.88
C CYS A 36 18.02 -27.92 8.82
N TRP A 37 17.24 -29.00 8.86
CA TRP A 37 17.52 -30.17 9.70
C TRP A 37 18.86 -30.83 9.32
N PHE A 38 19.12 -30.98 8.02
CA PHE A 38 20.38 -31.49 7.51
C PHE A 38 21.57 -30.59 7.89
N MET A 39 21.43 -29.27 7.70
CA MET A 39 22.46 -28.30 8.05
C MET A 39 22.73 -28.27 9.56
N ALA A 40 21.70 -28.44 10.40
CA ALA A 40 21.86 -28.48 11.85
C ALA A 40 22.71 -29.68 12.30
N PHE A 41 22.46 -30.87 11.75
CA PHE A 41 23.31 -32.05 11.98
C PHE A 41 24.71 -31.88 11.41
N GLY A 42 24.82 -31.39 10.17
CA GLY A 42 26.09 -31.10 9.54
C GLY A 42 26.95 -30.18 10.40
N LEU A 43 26.37 -29.09 10.93
CA LEU A 43 27.09 -28.16 11.80
C LEU A 43 27.41 -28.77 13.18
N ALA A 44 26.46 -29.47 13.81
CA ALA A 44 26.69 -30.10 15.12
C ALA A 44 27.84 -31.13 15.10
N TYR A 45 27.97 -31.88 14.00
CA TYR A 45 29.02 -32.88 13.81
C TYR A 45 30.23 -32.37 12.99
N ASN A 46 30.31 -31.06 12.73
CA ASN A 46 31.36 -30.45 11.89
C ASN A 46 31.52 -31.10 10.50
N PHE A 47 30.43 -31.60 9.91
CA PHE A 47 30.34 -32.33 8.65
C PHE A 47 31.20 -33.60 8.60
N LYS A 48 31.57 -34.15 9.77
CA LYS A 48 32.33 -35.39 9.89
C LYS A 48 31.40 -36.56 10.23
N ARG A 49 31.90 -37.77 9.99
CA ARG A 49 31.27 -39.04 10.42
C ARG A 49 29.79 -39.14 10.03
N PHE A 50 29.51 -38.92 8.75
CA PHE A 50 28.14 -38.90 8.20
C PHE A 50 27.30 -40.13 8.59
N GLY A 51 27.91 -41.32 8.60
CA GLY A 51 27.23 -42.56 8.97
C GLY A 51 26.70 -42.59 10.41
N ASP A 52 27.37 -41.91 11.33
CA ASP A 52 27.08 -41.95 12.76
C ASP A 52 25.79 -41.18 13.11
N TRP A 53 25.38 -40.23 12.28
CA TRP A 53 24.22 -39.38 12.55
C TRP A 53 23.15 -39.39 11.45
N PHE A 54 23.50 -39.73 10.21
CA PHE A 54 22.57 -39.61 9.09
C PHE A 54 21.41 -40.62 9.15
N GLN A 55 21.71 -41.91 9.32
CA GLN A 55 20.67 -42.93 9.45
C GLN A 55 20.02 -42.96 10.85
N PRO A 56 20.78 -43.03 11.96
CA PRO A 56 20.19 -43.27 13.27
C PRO A 56 19.39 -42.07 13.80
N PHE A 57 19.80 -40.83 13.48
CA PHE A 57 19.16 -39.63 14.03
C PHE A 57 18.43 -38.80 12.96
N PHE A 58 19.10 -38.50 11.84
CA PHE A 58 18.53 -37.61 10.82
C PHE A 58 17.32 -38.24 10.11
N LEU A 59 17.46 -39.43 9.50
CA LEU A 59 16.37 -40.08 8.74
C LEU A 59 15.19 -40.45 9.64
N LEU A 60 15.46 -40.87 10.88
CA LEU A 60 14.44 -41.27 11.84
C LEU A 60 13.65 -40.07 12.38
N GLY A 61 14.34 -38.96 12.71
CA GLY A 61 13.71 -37.75 13.24
C GLY A 61 13.06 -36.86 12.19
N LEU A 62 13.49 -36.92 10.93
CA LEU A 62 13.03 -36.03 9.85
C LEU A 62 11.49 -36.04 9.67
N PRO A 63 10.77 -37.19 9.62
CA PRO A 63 9.32 -37.21 9.48
C PRO A 63 8.60 -36.47 10.62
N PHE A 64 9.06 -36.62 11.87
CA PHE A 64 8.46 -35.98 13.03
C PHE A 64 8.70 -34.47 13.03
N VAL A 65 9.93 -34.04 12.74
CA VAL A 65 10.28 -32.63 12.62
C VAL A 65 9.48 -31.95 11.50
N LEU A 66 9.37 -32.60 10.34
CA LEU A 66 8.56 -32.09 9.22
C LEU A 66 7.08 -32.01 9.60
N ALA A 67 6.52 -33.05 10.23
CA ALA A 67 5.12 -33.06 10.64
C ALA A 67 4.80 -31.93 11.61
N ILE A 68 5.64 -31.72 12.65
CA ILE A 68 5.45 -30.66 13.64
C ILE A 68 5.60 -29.28 13.00
N LYS A 69 6.70 -29.04 12.25
CA LYS A 69 6.93 -27.73 11.63
C LYS A 69 5.85 -27.38 10.63
N LEU A 70 5.41 -28.34 9.81
CA LEU A 70 4.31 -28.12 8.87
C LEU A 70 3.02 -27.82 9.63
N ALA A 71 2.67 -28.59 10.66
CA ALA A 71 1.46 -28.33 11.45
C ALA A 71 1.45 -26.92 12.06
N VAL A 72 2.57 -26.48 12.65
CA VAL A 72 2.70 -25.14 13.25
C VAL A 72 2.68 -24.04 12.20
N PHE A 73 3.45 -24.16 11.10
CA PHE A 73 3.45 -23.14 10.05
C PHE A 73 2.10 -23.06 9.32
N PHE A 74 1.38 -24.19 9.23
CA PHE A 74 0.05 -24.23 8.64
C PHE A 74 -1.01 -23.60 9.55
N SER A 75 -1.01 -23.91 10.84
CA SER A 75 -1.95 -23.34 11.81
C SER A 75 -1.78 -21.82 11.94
N MET A 76 -0.54 -21.33 11.82
CA MET A 76 -0.23 -19.90 11.81
C MET A 76 -0.42 -19.21 10.44
N GLY A 77 -0.85 -19.96 9.41
CA GLY A 77 -1.19 -19.39 8.10
C GLY A 77 0.00 -18.99 7.22
N LEU A 78 1.24 -19.37 7.56
CA LEU A 78 2.44 -18.98 6.81
C LEU A 78 2.50 -19.58 5.40
N HIS A 79 1.67 -20.59 5.12
CA HIS A 79 1.47 -21.19 3.78
C HIS A 79 0.63 -20.33 2.83
N ARG A 80 -0.19 -19.41 3.36
CA ARG A 80 -1.10 -18.56 2.56
C ARG A 80 -0.46 -17.23 2.13
N GLY A 81 0.64 -16.84 2.76
CA GLY A 81 1.34 -15.59 2.46
C GLY A 81 1.97 -15.61 1.07
N SER A 82 1.81 -14.53 0.31
CA SER A 82 2.51 -14.36 -0.96
C SER A 82 3.97 -14.01 -0.68
N TRP A 83 4.91 -14.92 -0.99
CA TRP A 83 6.36 -14.73 -0.80
C TRP A 83 6.95 -13.53 -1.56
N ARG A 84 6.14 -12.91 -2.43
CA ARG A 84 6.45 -11.67 -3.15
C ARG A 84 6.43 -10.42 -2.26
N TYR A 85 5.68 -10.41 -1.16
CA TYR A 85 5.49 -9.24 -0.30
C TYR A 85 5.97 -9.55 1.12
N VAL A 86 7.28 -9.54 1.32
CA VAL A 86 7.91 -9.84 2.62
C VAL A 86 8.07 -8.55 3.41
N SER A 87 7.54 -8.53 4.63
CA SER A 87 7.55 -7.42 5.59
C SER A 87 8.24 -7.82 6.91
N MET A 88 8.54 -6.83 7.77
CA MET A 88 9.05 -7.09 9.12
C MET A 88 8.07 -7.92 9.98
N ARG A 89 6.77 -7.83 9.69
CA ARG A 89 5.75 -8.66 10.37
C ARG A 89 5.88 -10.14 9.98
N ASP A 90 6.29 -10.45 8.75
CA ASP A 90 6.50 -11.83 8.32
C ASP A 90 7.69 -12.45 9.02
N ALA A 91 8.80 -11.72 9.18
CA ALA A 91 9.95 -12.17 9.96
C ALA A 91 9.57 -12.47 11.42
N ALA A 92 8.76 -11.60 12.04
CA ALA A 92 8.25 -11.83 13.39
C ALA A 92 7.33 -13.06 13.46
N GLN A 93 6.47 -13.29 12.46
CA GLN A 93 5.62 -14.48 12.40
C GLN A 93 6.43 -15.76 12.20
N ILE A 94 7.44 -15.75 11.33
CA ILE A 94 8.36 -16.88 11.12
C ILE A 94 9.12 -17.19 12.41
N THR A 95 9.58 -16.17 13.12
CA THR A 95 10.28 -16.33 14.40
C THR A 95 9.36 -16.98 15.45
N LYS A 96 8.11 -16.51 15.57
CA LYS A 96 7.12 -17.13 16.48
C LYS A 96 6.78 -18.57 16.09
N ALA A 97 6.59 -18.86 14.80
CA ALA A 97 6.30 -20.20 14.31
C ALA A 97 7.49 -21.15 14.55
N SER A 98 8.71 -20.66 14.35
CA SER A 98 9.94 -21.41 14.63
C SER A 98 10.08 -21.70 16.12
N TRP A 99 9.73 -20.75 16.98
CA TRP A 99 9.74 -20.95 18.43
C TRP A 99 8.73 -22.00 18.90
N TRP A 100 7.49 -21.97 18.38
CA TRP A 100 6.50 -23.00 18.66
C TRP A 100 6.91 -24.37 18.13
N SER A 101 7.51 -24.42 16.94
CA SER A 101 8.02 -25.68 16.38
C SER A 101 9.15 -26.25 17.24
N PHE A 102 10.09 -25.40 17.65
CA PHE A 102 11.17 -25.76 18.59
C PHE A 102 10.60 -26.29 19.90
N PHE A 103 9.64 -25.58 20.50
CA PHE A 103 8.99 -25.99 21.74
C PHE A 103 8.35 -27.39 21.63
N TRP A 104 7.59 -27.65 20.57
CA TRP A 104 6.96 -28.96 20.37
C TRP A 104 7.95 -30.08 20.08
N ILE A 105 9.00 -29.83 19.30
CA ILE A 105 10.05 -30.83 19.04
C ILE A 105 10.83 -31.11 20.33
N PHE A 106 11.17 -30.07 21.10
CA PHE A 106 11.83 -30.18 22.39
C PHE A 106 10.97 -30.99 23.38
N CYS A 107 9.68 -30.66 23.51
CA CYS A 107 8.75 -31.42 24.34
C CYS A 107 8.65 -32.88 23.89
N LEU A 108 8.55 -33.15 22.59
CA LEU A 108 8.50 -34.51 22.07
C LEU A 108 9.78 -35.29 22.43
N TYR A 109 10.95 -34.69 22.20
CA TYR A 109 12.25 -35.30 22.51
C TYR A 109 12.41 -35.62 24.01
N TYR A 110 12.17 -34.65 24.90
CA TYR A 110 12.29 -34.91 26.34
C TYR A 110 11.20 -35.86 26.85
N LEU A 111 10.00 -35.84 26.25
CA LEU A 111 8.97 -36.80 26.60
C LEU A 111 9.40 -38.22 26.23
N THR A 112 9.93 -38.45 25.03
CA THR A 112 10.35 -39.78 24.57
C THR A 112 11.53 -40.31 25.38
N VAL A 113 12.52 -39.46 25.70
CA VAL A 113 13.68 -39.83 26.53
C VAL A 113 13.27 -40.24 27.95
N ASN A 114 12.26 -39.58 28.54
CA ASN A 114 11.78 -39.89 29.89
C ASN A 114 10.62 -40.91 29.91
N LEU A 115 10.10 -41.29 28.74
CA LEU A 115 8.93 -42.17 28.64
C LEU A 115 9.20 -43.56 29.20
N ASP A 116 10.38 -44.12 28.92
CA ASP A 116 10.78 -45.45 29.42
C ASP A 116 10.83 -45.49 30.95
N ALA A 117 11.32 -44.41 31.57
CA ALA A 117 11.35 -44.27 33.02
C ALA A 117 9.93 -44.14 33.60
N LEU A 118 9.07 -43.35 32.94
CA LEU A 118 7.68 -43.14 33.35
C LEU A 118 6.84 -44.42 33.22
N LEU A 119 6.92 -45.13 32.10
CA LEU A 119 6.21 -46.38 31.86
C LEU A 119 6.71 -47.51 32.77
N GLY A 120 8.01 -47.52 33.08
CA GLY A 120 8.61 -48.42 34.05
C GLY A 120 8.01 -48.29 35.47
N LEU A 121 7.56 -47.10 35.87
CA LEU A 121 6.85 -46.88 37.14
C LEU A 121 5.43 -47.48 37.14
N VAL A 122 4.79 -47.57 35.98
CA VAL A 122 3.42 -48.12 35.81
C VAL A 122 3.47 -49.63 35.49
N GLY A 123 4.65 -50.24 35.50
CA GLY A 123 4.83 -51.68 35.26
C GLY A 123 4.80 -52.09 33.78
N VAL A 124 4.78 -51.13 32.85
CA VAL A 124 4.86 -51.38 31.41
C VAL A 124 6.34 -51.34 31.01
N ARG A 125 6.91 -52.50 30.65
CA ARG A 125 8.31 -52.63 30.20
C ARG A 125 8.34 -53.10 28.75
N GLY A 126 9.30 -52.60 27.97
CA GLY A 126 9.54 -53.02 26.58
C GLY A 126 8.83 -52.19 25.50
N PHE A 127 8.28 -51.02 25.82
CA PHE A 127 7.82 -50.06 24.83
C PHE A 127 8.95 -49.12 24.45
N GLU A 128 9.66 -49.41 23.35
CA GLU A 128 10.74 -48.57 22.84
C GLU A 128 10.18 -47.62 21.77
N PHE A 129 9.89 -46.38 22.15
CA PHE A 129 9.50 -45.34 21.21
C PHE A 129 10.52 -44.20 21.22
N ASP A 130 11.49 -44.32 20.31
CA ASP A 130 12.63 -43.43 20.22
C ASP A 130 12.73 -42.80 18.82
N PRO A 131 11.93 -41.75 18.55
CA PRO A 131 11.87 -41.11 17.25
C PRO A 131 13.13 -40.29 16.90
N PHE A 132 14.06 -40.11 17.83
CA PHE A 132 15.28 -39.31 17.62
C PHE A 132 16.57 -40.11 17.68
N GLY A 133 16.50 -41.41 18.00
CA GLY A 133 17.62 -42.33 18.06
C GLY A 133 18.48 -42.07 19.30
N HIS A 134 18.29 -42.90 20.30
CA HIS A 134 19.04 -43.10 21.54
C HIS A 134 19.42 -41.85 22.36
N ARG A 135 19.91 -42.07 23.58
CA ARG A 135 20.20 -41.00 24.56
C ARG A 135 21.35 -40.05 24.18
N ASP A 136 22.02 -40.29 23.06
CA ASP A 136 23.19 -39.53 22.60
C ASP A 136 22.85 -38.45 21.57
N PHE A 137 21.56 -38.12 21.39
CA PHE A 137 21.14 -37.04 20.51
C PHE A 137 21.76 -35.70 20.96
N PRO A 138 22.47 -34.95 20.08
CA PRO A 138 23.09 -33.69 20.48
C PRO A 138 22.06 -32.56 20.59
N ASP A 139 21.85 -32.06 21.80
CA ASP A 139 20.90 -30.96 22.09
C ASP A 139 21.17 -29.70 21.24
N SER A 140 22.42 -29.46 20.83
CA SER A 140 22.80 -28.36 19.94
C SER A 140 22.10 -28.40 18.59
N VAL A 141 21.71 -29.58 18.10
CA VAL A 141 20.98 -29.74 16.82
C VAL A 141 19.63 -29.03 16.87
N LEU A 142 18.90 -29.09 17.99
CA LEU A 142 17.59 -28.42 18.13
C LEU A 142 17.73 -26.90 18.05
N LEU A 143 18.76 -26.34 18.72
CA LEU A 143 19.02 -24.91 18.70
C LEU A 143 19.49 -24.44 17.31
N LEU A 144 20.39 -25.20 16.68
CA LEU A 144 20.86 -24.92 15.33
C LEU A 144 19.73 -25.02 14.30
N ASP A 145 18.83 -25.98 14.44
CA ASP A 145 17.64 -26.12 13.59
C ASP A 145 16.67 -24.94 13.76
N PHE A 146 16.46 -24.46 15.00
CA PHE A 146 15.67 -23.26 15.27
C PHE A 146 16.25 -22.03 14.56
N VAL A 147 17.53 -21.73 14.80
CA VAL A 147 18.22 -20.59 14.17
C VAL A 147 18.25 -20.75 12.65
N GLY A 148 18.58 -21.95 12.17
CA GLY A 148 18.60 -22.30 10.76
C GLY A 148 17.25 -22.07 10.09
N THR A 149 16.16 -22.49 10.72
CA THR A 149 14.80 -22.29 10.20
C THR A 149 14.47 -20.80 10.04
N VAL A 150 14.75 -19.97 11.06
CA VAL A 150 14.52 -18.53 10.97
C VAL A 150 15.35 -17.90 9.85
N VAL A 151 16.64 -18.22 9.78
CA VAL A 151 17.56 -17.62 8.80
C VAL A 151 17.24 -18.09 7.39
N LEU A 152 17.18 -19.40 7.13
CA LEU A 152 16.97 -19.95 5.78
C LEU A 152 15.58 -19.62 5.22
N VAL A 153 14.51 -19.68 6.02
CA VAL A 153 13.17 -19.35 5.54
C VAL A 153 13.07 -17.84 5.25
N CYS A 154 13.61 -16.98 6.11
CA CYS A 154 13.67 -15.54 5.83
C CYS A 154 14.51 -15.24 4.60
N ALA A 155 15.71 -15.83 4.48
CA ALA A 155 16.59 -15.63 3.34
C ALA A 155 15.95 -16.10 2.03
N ALA A 156 15.29 -17.27 2.02
CA ALA A 156 14.58 -17.78 0.85
C ALA A 156 13.45 -16.84 0.42
N ARG A 157 12.67 -16.31 1.37
CA ARG A 157 11.61 -15.33 1.08
C ARG A 157 12.17 -14.02 0.54
N VAL A 158 13.27 -13.52 1.12
CA VAL A 158 13.95 -12.31 0.62
C VAL A 158 14.54 -12.54 -0.76
N ALA A 159 15.17 -13.68 -1.03
CA ALA A 159 15.69 -14.03 -2.34
C ALA A 159 14.59 -14.08 -3.40
N VAL A 160 13.45 -14.70 -3.08
CA VAL A 160 12.27 -14.70 -3.97
C VAL A 160 11.76 -13.27 -4.20
N ARG A 161 11.67 -12.45 -3.15
CA ARG A 161 11.29 -11.03 -3.27
C ARG A 161 12.23 -10.28 -4.22
N LEU A 162 13.54 -10.36 -4.00
CA LEU A 162 14.56 -9.68 -4.81
C LEU A 162 14.53 -10.16 -6.26
N HIS A 163 14.32 -11.47 -6.49
CA HIS A 163 14.19 -12.03 -7.83
C HIS A 163 12.97 -11.50 -8.57
N TYR A 164 11.81 -11.43 -7.90
CA TYR A 164 10.60 -10.83 -8.49
C TYR A 164 10.68 -9.30 -8.63
N GLU A 165 11.50 -8.63 -7.82
CA GLU A 165 11.79 -7.20 -7.93
C GLU A 165 12.67 -6.91 -9.15
N GLN A 166 13.68 -7.76 -9.40
CA GLN A 166 14.53 -7.69 -10.60
C GLN A 166 13.83 -8.16 -11.89
N ILE A 167 12.87 -9.08 -11.78
CA ILE A 167 12.08 -9.62 -12.91
C ILE A 167 10.68 -9.00 -12.93
N GLN A 168 10.51 -7.74 -12.51
CA GLN A 168 9.40 -7.00 -13.09
C GLN A 168 9.72 -6.88 -14.58
N PRO A 169 8.97 -7.54 -15.48
CA PRO A 169 9.03 -7.14 -16.86
C PRO A 169 8.54 -5.71 -16.82
N ILE A 170 9.38 -4.81 -17.31
CA ILE A 170 8.87 -3.67 -18.05
C ILE A 170 7.70 -4.22 -18.86
N GLN A 171 6.47 -3.82 -18.54
CA GLN A 171 5.35 -4.17 -19.41
C GLN A 171 5.77 -3.68 -20.80
N GLU A 172 6.05 -4.61 -21.71
CA GLU A 172 6.31 -4.37 -23.13
C GLU A 172 5.02 -3.94 -23.86
N GLY A 173 4.16 -3.20 -23.16
CA GLY A 173 3.04 -2.48 -23.72
C GLY A 173 3.43 -1.03 -23.89
N ASN A 174 2.72 -0.32 -24.77
CA ASN A 174 2.90 1.10 -25.08
C ASN A 174 2.43 2.03 -23.94
N ALA A 175 2.47 1.53 -22.70
CA ALA A 175 2.00 2.17 -21.49
C ALA A 175 2.90 3.36 -21.13
N PRO A 176 2.36 4.60 -21.04
CA PRO A 176 3.16 5.77 -20.67
C PRO A 176 3.86 5.58 -19.32
N LYS A 177 5.14 5.95 -19.29
CA LYS A 177 5.95 5.98 -18.07
C LYS A 177 5.56 7.18 -17.22
N LEU A 178 5.01 6.89 -16.05
CA LEU A 178 4.47 7.88 -15.13
C LEU A 178 5.44 8.13 -13.98
N LEU A 179 5.83 9.39 -13.78
CA LEU A 179 6.53 9.86 -12.60
C LEU A 179 5.54 10.55 -11.65
N ILE A 180 5.56 10.23 -10.36
CA ILE A 180 4.61 10.77 -9.40
C ILE A 180 5.31 11.78 -8.50
N VAL A 181 4.79 13.01 -8.44
CA VAL A 181 5.28 14.06 -7.53
C VAL A 181 4.36 14.10 -6.31
N GLY A 182 4.91 13.81 -5.14
CA GLY A 182 4.22 13.63 -3.87
C GLY A 182 4.19 12.17 -3.43
N ALA A 183 5.10 11.79 -2.53
CA ALA A 183 5.18 10.45 -1.91
C ALA A 183 4.34 10.38 -0.62
N GLY A 184 3.20 11.07 -0.58
CA GLY A 184 2.25 11.04 0.53
C GLY A 184 1.15 9.98 0.33
N ASN A 185 0.14 10.01 1.20
CA ASN A 185 -1.02 9.11 1.12
C ASN A 185 -1.74 9.17 -0.23
N ALA A 186 -1.80 10.36 -0.86
CA ALA A 186 -2.43 10.53 -2.17
C ALA A 186 -1.66 9.78 -3.27
N GLY A 187 -0.34 9.95 -3.34
CA GLY A 187 0.51 9.22 -4.30
C GLY A 187 0.51 7.71 -4.06
N GLU A 188 0.55 7.28 -2.80
CA GLU A 188 0.47 5.85 -2.44
C GLU A 188 -0.86 5.22 -2.88
N ASN A 189 -1.98 5.90 -2.65
CA ASN A 189 -3.31 5.43 -3.06
C ASN A 189 -3.42 5.30 -4.59
N VAL A 190 -2.86 6.25 -5.36
CA VAL A 190 -2.87 6.16 -6.82
C VAL A 190 -2.09 4.94 -7.31
N VAL A 191 -0.88 4.72 -6.81
CA VAL A 191 -0.09 3.54 -7.20
C VAL A 191 -0.80 2.25 -6.81
N ARG A 192 -1.38 2.20 -5.62
CA ARG A 192 -2.18 1.06 -5.17
C ARG A 192 -3.31 0.75 -6.16
N GLU A 193 -3.97 1.77 -6.68
CA GLU A 193 -5.07 1.60 -7.64
C GLU A 193 -4.59 1.20 -9.03
N ILE A 194 -3.52 1.81 -9.55
CA ILE A 194 -2.87 1.39 -10.81
C ILE A 194 -2.48 -0.09 -10.75
N LEU A 195 -1.97 -0.55 -9.60
CA LEU A 195 -1.62 -1.96 -9.39
C LEU A 195 -2.83 -2.89 -9.24
N ARG A 196 -3.97 -2.38 -8.76
CA ARG A 196 -5.23 -3.14 -8.61
C ARG A 196 -6.02 -3.25 -9.92
N GLN A 197 -5.97 -2.22 -10.74
CA GLN A 197 -6.69 -2.14 -12.02
C GLN A 197 -5.69 -2.02 -13.18
N PRO A 198 -5.25 -3.14 -13.77
CA PRO A 198 -4.31 -3.13 -14.90
C PRO A 198 -4.83 -2.44 -16.16
N VAL A 199 -6.11 -2.04 -16.19
CA VAL A 199 -6.74 -1.24 -17.27
C VAL A 199 -6.15 0.17 -17.31
N LEU A 200 -5.64 0.69 -16.18
CA LEU A 200 -4.83 1.90 -16.15
C LEU A 200 -3.42 1.54 -16.62
N GLU A 201 -3.18 1.61 -17.93
CA GLU A 201 -1.91 1.27 -18.58
C GLU A 201 -0.79 2.28 -18.26
N TYR A 202 -0.47 2.51 -16.98
CA TYR A 202 0.66 3.34 -16.57
C TYR A 202 1.81 2.47 -16.07
N ARG A 203 3.02 2.79 -16.54
CA ARG A 203 4.25 2.26 -15.97
C ARG A 203 4.82 3.26 -14.97
N VAL A 204 4.51 3.07 -13.69
CA VAL A 204 5.07 3.93 -12.63
C VAL A 204 6.58 3.76 -12.54
N VAL A 205 7.32 4.85 -12.75
CA VAL A 205 8.78 4.93 -12.67
C VAL A 205 9.22 5.05 -11.22
N GLY A 206 8.60 5.97 -10.46
CA GLY A 206 8.97 6.26 -9.09
C GLY A 206 8.22 7.49 -8.57
N PHE A 207 8.65 7.93 -7.38
CA PHE A 207 8.13 9.12 -6.71
C PHE A 207 9.19 10.21 -6.59
N LEU A 208 8.75 11.46 -6.49
CA LEU A 208 9.54 12.59 -5.99
C LEU A 208 8.84 13.21 -4.80
N ASP A 209 9.59 13.61 -3.78
CA ASP A 209 9.06 14.29 -2.60
C ASP A 209 10.16 15.16 -1.99
N ASP A 210 9.81 16.35 -1.52
CA ASP A 210 10.80 17.25 -0.94
C ASP A 210 11.17 16.87 0.52
N ASP A 211 10.42 15.96 1.16
CA ASP A 211 10.75 15.43 2.49
C ASP A 211 11.96 14.46 2.41
N PRO A 212 13.12 14.83 2.99
CA PRO A 212 14.32 14.01 2.94
C PRO A 212 14.16 12.65 3.61
N ASN A 213 13.24 12.52 4.56
CA ASN A 213 13.00 11.26 5.26
C ASN A 213 12.41 10.17 4.37
N LYS A 214 11.85 10.55 3.20
CA LYS A 214 11.22 9.63 2.27
C LYS A 214 12.16 9.16 1.18
N TRP A 215 13.30 9.81 0.95
CA TRP A 215 14.19 9.48 -0.15
C TRP A 215 14.76 8.07 -0.03
N GLY A 216 14.76 7.32 -1.13
CA GLY A 216 15.13 5.90 -1.16
C GLY A 216 14.09 4.96 -0.54
N ALA A 217 13.00 5.47 0.04
CA ALA A 217 11.92 4.62 0.52
C ALA A 217 11.17 3.97 -0.65
N LEU A 218 10.73 2.74 -0.43
CA LEU A 218 9.93 1.98 -1.41
C LEU A 218 8.45 2.02 -1.03
N ILE A 219 7.63 2.60 -1.90
CA ILE A 219 6.16 2.60 -1.83
C ILE A 219 5.64 1.68 -2.91
N HIS A 220 5.03 0.55 -2.53
CA HIS A 220 4.57 -0.49 -3.48
C HIS A 220 5.61 -0.88 -4.54
N THR A 221 6.87 -1.08 -4.13
CA THR A 221 8.03 -1.39 -5.00
C THR A 221 8.49 -0.25 -5.93
N LYS A 222 8.01 0.97 -5.70
CA LYS A 222 8.42 2.18 -6.43
C LYS A 222 9.20 3.09 -5.48
N GLU A 223 10.40 3.47 -5.89
CA GLU A 223 11.32 4.25 -5.07
C GLU A 223 10.98 5.74 -5.09
N VAL A 224 11.21 6.43 -3.98
CA VAL A 224 11.28 7.89 -3.93
C VAL A 224 12.67 8.32 -4.37
N LEU A 225 12.78 8.76 -5.63
CA LEU A 225 14.04 9.02 -6.34
C LEU A 225 14.78 10.28 -5.85
N GLY A 226 14.11 11.12 -5.05
CA GLY A 226 14.70 12.29 -4.41
C GLY A 226 13.79 13.53 -4.42
N PRO A 227 14.38 14.73 -4.30
CA PRO A 227 13.64 15.99 -4.25
C PRO A 227 13.07 16.40 -5.61
N THR A 228 12.06 17.28 -5.60
CA THR A 228 11.42 17.79 -6.83
C THR A 228 12.37 18.57 -7.72
N ASP A 229 13.41 19.21 -7.18
CA ASP A 229 14.41 19.95 -7.97
C ASP A 229 15.21 19.06 -8.95
N LYS A 230 15.25 17.74 -8.73
CA LYS A 230 15.92 16.79 -9.63
C LYS A 230 15.03 16.27 -10.76
N ILE A 231 13.78 16.74 -10.86
CA ILE A 231 12.77 16.19 -11.76
C ILE A 231 13.25 16.12 -13.21
N LYS A 232 13.91 17.16 -13.72
CA LYS A 232 14.44 17.17 -15.10
C LYS A 232 15.43 16.04 -15.36
N SER A 233 16.44 15.91 -14.50
CA SER A 233 17.48 14.88 -14.62
C SER A 233 16.91 13.45 -14.56
N ILE A 234 15.85 13.26 -13.77
CA ILE A 234 15.17 11.98 -13.59
C ILE A 234 14.27 11.69 -14.80
N CYS A 235 13.54 12.69 -15.29
CA CYS A 235 12.75 12.56 -16.51
C CYS A 235 13.60 12.15 -17.72
N GLU A 236 14.78 12.74 -17.87
CA GLU A 236 15.74 12.37 -18.92
C GLU A 236 16.31 10.96 -18.72
N SER A 237 16.77 10.63 -17.51
CA SER A 237 17.42 9.34 -17.20
C SER A 237 16.48 8.14 -17.36
N TYR A 238 15.20 8.30 -16.99
CA TYR A 238 14.21 7.23 -17.04
C TYR A 238 13.32 7.30 -18.29
N ALA A 239 13.50 8.33 -19.14
CA ALA A 239 12.67 8.67 -20.29
C ALA A 239 11.18 8.65 -19.92
N VAL A 240 10.80 9.51 -18.98
CA VAL A 240 9.42 9.68 -18.47
C VAL A 240 8.53 10.29 -19.55
N ASP A 241 7.30 9.82 -19.67
CA ASP A 241 6.31 10.34 -20.64
C ASP A 241 5.33 11.32 -19.96
N GLU A 242 4.97 11.04 -18.70
CA GLU A 242 3.97 11.80 -17.96
C GLU A 242 4.36 12.04 -16.50
N ILE A 243 3.93 13.18 -15.97
CA ILE A 243 4.09 13.54 -14.56
C ILE A 243 2.69 13.65 -13.92
N LEU A 244 2.48 12.90 -12.83
CA LEU A 244 1.31 13.05 -11.99
C LEU A 244 1.67 13.83 -10.72
N ILE A 245 1.01 14.97 -10.52
CA ILE A 245 1.09 15.78 -9.31
C ILE A 245 0.09 15.22 -8.29
N ALA A 246 0.57 14.37 -7.38
CA ALA A 246 -0.21 13.69 -6.35
C ALA A 246 -0.13 14.43 -5.01
N MET A 247 -0.33 15.75 -5.04
CA MET A 247 -0.31 16.62 -3.87
C MET A 247 -1.60 17.44 -3.76
N PRO A 248 -2.75 16.83 -3.43
CA PRO A 248 -4.06 17.51 -3.44
C PRO A 248 -4.21 18.61 -2.38
N SER A 249 -3.28 18.69 -1.43
CA SER A 249 -3.16 19.75 -0.42
C SER A 249 -2.04 20.75 -0.72
N ALA A 250 -1.31 20.60 -1.83
CA ALA A 250 -0.26 21.54 -2.20
C ALA A 250 -0.88 22.90 -2.56
N THR A 251 -0.16 23.96 -2.19
CA THR A 251 -0.46 25.31 -2.65
C THR A 251 -0.25 25.39 -4.17
N ARG A 252 -0.98 26.30 -4.83
CA ARG A 252 -0.80 26.53 -6.29
C ARG A 252 0.64 26.93 -6.64
N ALA A 253 1.33 27.64 -5.74
CA ALA A 253 2.74 27.99 -5.91
C ALA A 253 3.64 26.74 -5.98
N GLN A 254 3.37 25.71 -5.17
CA GLN A 254 4.11 24.44 -5.21
C GLN A 254 3.81 23.66 -6.50
N VAL A 255 2.55 23.59 -6.93
CA VAL A 255 2.17 22.95 -8.20
C VAL A 255 2.86 23.66 -9.38
N ARG A 256 2.82 24.99 -9.39
CA ARG A 256 3.47 25.81 -10.40
C ARG A 256 4.99 25.61 -10.41
N ARG A 257 5.64 25.57 -9.24
CA ARG A 257 7.08 25.28 -9.13
C ARG A 257 7.43 23.95 -9.80
N VAL A 258 6.66 22.88 -9.54
CA VAL A 258 6.90 21.55 -10.14
C VAL A 258 6.81 21.61 -11.67
N ILE A 259 5.82 22.35 -12.21
CA ILE A 259 5.64 22.52 -13.65
C ILE A 259 6.78 23.37 -14.25
N GLU A 260 7.19 24.43 -13.57
CA GLU A 260 8.30 25.31 -13.98
C GLU A 260 9.64 24.55 -14.02
N LEU A 261 9.89 23.67 -13.05
CA LEU A 261 11.08 22.80 -13.04
C LEU A 261 11.16 21.85 -14.24
N CYS A 262 10.02 21.60 -14.89
CA CYS A 262 9.91 20.74 -16.06
C CYS A 262 9.73 21.53 -17.37
N GLN A 263 9.82 22.87 -17.35
CA GLN A 263 9.70 23.68 -18.55
C GLN A 263 10.78 23.32 -19.58
N GLY A 264 10.36 23.21 -20.84
CA GLY A 264 11.22 22.80 -21.95
C GLY A 264 11.31 21.28 -22.17
N ALA A 265 10.77 20.46 -21.26
CA ALA A 265 10.53 19.05 -21.52
C ALA A 265 9.13 18.85 -22.10
N ASN A 266 8.99 18.04 -23.15
CA ASN A 266 7.70 17.74 -23.79
C ASN A 266 6.91 16.70 -22.98
N LEU A 267 6.62 17.01 -21.70
CA LEU A 267 5.98 16.12 -20.74
C LEU A 267 4.51 16.51 -20.55
N ARG A 268 3.63 15.50 -20.42
CA ARG A 268 2.23 15.73 -20.06
C ARG A 268 2.08 15.78 -18.55
N PHE A 269 1.34 16.76 -18.04
CA PHE A 269 1.06 16.90 -16.61
C PHE A 269 -0.38 16.52 -16.29
N LYS A 270 -0.51 15.65 -15.30
CA LYS A 270 -1.78 15.26 -14.69
C LYS A 270 -1.75 15.65 -13.21
N THR A 271 -2.93 15.84 -12.63
CA THR A 271 -3.09 16.17 -11.21
C THR A 271 -4.29 15.44 -10.62
N LEU A 272 -4.25 15.24 -9.30
CA LEU A 272 -5.43 14.88 -8.53
C LEU A 272 -6.29 16.13 -8.24
N PRO A 273 -7.62 15.96 -8.09
CA PRO A 273 -8.51 17.01 -7.62
C PRO A 273 -8.09 17.56 -6.26
N ALA A 274 -8.38 18.84 -6.02
CA ALA A 274 -8.15 19.44 -4.72
C ALA A 274 -9.02 18.78 -3.65
N MET A 275 -8.55 18.77 -2.41
CA MET A 275 -9.31 18.19 -1.29
C MET A 275 -10.71 18.80 -1.13
N ALA A 276 -10.86 20.11 -1.41
CA ALA A 276 -12.15 20.80 -1.35
C ALA A 276 -13.16 20.27 -2.38
N ASP A 277 -12.70 19.94 -3.59
CA ASP A 277 -13.57 19.42 -4.67
C ASP A 277 -14.05 18.01 -4.36
N ILE A 278 -13.20 17.22 -3.70
CA ILE A 278 -13.54 15.87 -3.21
C ILE A 278 -14.61 15.95 -2.11
N ILE A 279 -14.41 16.83 -1.11
CA ILE A 279 -15.32 16.96 0.03
C ILE A 279 -16.70 17.48 -0.42
N THR A 280 -16.73 18.39 -1.40
CA THR A 280 -17.97 18.94 -1.96
C THR A 280 -18.66 18.00 -2.95
N GLY A 281 -18.11 16.80 -3.20
CA GLY A 281 -18.67 15.82 -4.14
C GLY A 281 -18.53 16.19 -5.62
N ARG A 282 -17.78 17.26 -5.94
CA ARG A 282 -17.55 17.73 -7.31
C ARG A 282 -16.54 16.86 -8.07
N ALA A 283 -15.71 16.11 -7.37
CA ALA A 283 -14.74 15.18 -7.96
C ALA A 283 -14.57 13.92 -7.10
N LYS A 284 -14.11 12.83 -7.72
CA LYS A 284 -13.76 11.60 -6.98
C LYS A 284 -12.30 11.64 -6.55
N VAL A 285 -11.99 11.04 -5.40
CA VAL A 285 -10.61 10.91 -4.86
C VAL A 285 -9.63 10.28 -5.86
N GLN A 286 -10.13 9.44 -6.76
CA GLN A 286 -9.35 8.62 -7.69
C GLN A 286 -9.34 9.15 -9.12
N GLU A 287 -9.97 10.30 -9.36
CA GLU A 287 -10.02 10.88 -10.70
C GLU A 287 -8.69 11.53 -11.03
N ILE A 288 -8.04 11.10 -12.11
CA ILE A 288 -6.81 11.73 -12.61
C ILE A 288 -7.21 12.63 -13.78
N ARG A 289 -6.90 13.93 -13.69
CA ARG A 289 -7.23 14.92 -14.74
C ARG A 289 -5.99 15.66 -15.22
N ASP A 290 -6.07 16.22 -16.42
CA ASP A 290 -5.02 17.11 -16.92
C ASP A 290 -4.99 18.42 -16.12
N VAL A 291 -3.80 19.02 -16.01
CA VAL A 291 -3.63 20.32 -15.34
C VAL A 291 -4.33 21.41 -16.16
N ASN A 292 -5.24 22.16 -15.52
CA ASN A 292 -6.00 23.23 -16.14
C ASN A 292 -5.30 24.59 -15.92
N ILE A 293 -5.52 25.54 -16.82
CA ILE A 293 -5.07 26.92 -16.67
C ILE A 293 -5.51 27.56 -15.34
N ASN A 294 -6.66 27.18 -14.78
CA ASN A 294 -7.15 27.65 -13.47
C ASN A 294 -6.32 27.14 -12.29
N ASP A 295 -5.64 26.00 -12.44
CA ASP A 295 -4.69 25.49 -11.46
C ASP A 295 -3.43 26.37 -11.42
N LEU A 296 -3.19 27.16 -12.50
CA LEU A 296 -2.06 28.09 -12.68
C LEU A 296 -2.44 29.56 -12.45
N LEU A 297 -3.65 29.97 -12.85
CA LEU A 297 -4.19 31.32 -12.72
C LEU A 297 -4.83 31.47 -11.35
N GLY A 298 -4.03 32.01 -10.42
CA GLY A 298 -4.48 32.35 -9.07
C GLY A 298 -5.48 33.51 -9.09
N ARG A 299 -6.73 33.24 -8.72
CA ARG A 299 -7.37 34.12 -7.76
C ARG A 299 -7.41 33.35 -6.45
N PRO A 300 -6.85 33.87 -5.34
CA PRO A 300 -7.13 33.28 -4.05
C PRO A 300 -8.66 33.29 -3.88
N PRO A 301 -9.28 32.22 -3.34
CA PRO A 301 -10.62 32.40 -2.78
C PRO A 301 -10.51 33.57 -1.81
N VAL A 302 -11.25 34.64 -2.07
CA VAL A 302 -11.29 35.80 -1.17
C VAL A 302 -11.86 35.28 0.14
N GLU A 303 -11.05 35.25 1.19
CA GLU A 303 -11.57 35.08 2.54
C GLU A 303 -12.43 36.31 2.82
N LEU A 304 -13.74 36.11 2.76
CA LEU A 304 -14.71 37.14 3.11
C LEU A 304 -14.60 37.36 4.61
N ASP A 305 -14.06 38.50 5.01
CA ASP A 305 -14.06 38.96 6.41
C ASP A 305 -15.52 39.18 6.84
N SER A 306 -16.11 38.14 7.43
CA SER A 306 -17.51 38.12 7.83
C SER A 306 -17.84 39.21 8.84
N ASP A 307 -16.88 39.59 9.69
CA ASP A 307 -17.06 40.60 10.73
C ASP A 307 -17.07 42.01 10.10
N LEU A 308 -16.15 42.27 9.17
CA LEU A 308 -16.15 43.51 8.40
C LEU A 308 -17.42 43.66 7.55
N ILE A 309 -17.84 42.60 6.87
CA ILE A 309 -19.06 42.60 6.05
C ILE A 309 -20.31 42.79 6.91
N ALA A 310 -20.39 42.09 8.04
CA ALA A 310 -21.47 42.27 9.00
C ALA A 310 -21.54 43.72 9.52
N SER A 311 -20.40 44.33 9.84
CA SER A 311 -20.34 45.73 10.28
C SER A 311 -20.79 46.72 9.20
N TYR A 312 -20.58 46.39 7.93
CA TYR A 312 -20.97 47.24 6.81
C TYR A 312 -22.44 47.11 6.44
N LEU A 313 -23.01 45.90 6.51
CA LEU A 313 -24.37 45.60 6.05
C LEU A 313 -25.44 45.70 7.14
N ARG A 314 -25.11 45.42 8.41
CA ARG A 314 -26.07 45.47 9.52
C ARG A 314 -26.66 46.88 9.65
N ASP A 315 -27.97 46.94 9.88
CA ASP A 315 -28.75 48.18 10.01
C ASP A 315 -28.69 49.16 8.81
N ARG A 316 -28.22 48.70 7.64
CA ARG A 316 -28.23 49.49 6.40
C ARG A 316 -29.46 49.20 5.54
N VAL A 317 -29.80 50.16 4.68
CA VAL A 317 -30.74 49.95 3.58
C VAL A 317 -29.91 49.60 2.34
N VAL A 318 -30.15 48.41 1.78
CA VAL A 318 -29.37 47.86 0.66
C VAL A 318 -30.31 47.67 -0.53
N LEU A 319 -29.95 48.23 -1.69
CA LEU A 319 -30.66 48.02 -2.96
C LEU A 319 -29.85 47.06 -3.84
N VAL A 320 -30.49 45.98 -4.30
CA VAL A 320 -29.91 45.06 -5.29
C VAL A 320 -30.61 45.27 -6.63
N THR A 321 -29.86 45.68 -7.64
CA THR A 321 -30.37 45.84 -9.01
C THR A 321 -30.21 44.53 -9.79
N GLY A 322 -31.22 44.17 -10.58
CA GLY A 322 -31.28 42.86 -11.22
C GLY A 322 -31.46 41.71 -10.21
N ALA A 323 -32.26 41.94 -9.15
CA ALA A 323 -32.40 41.03 -8.02
C ALA A 323 -32.91 39.63 -8.40
N GLY A 324 -33.63 39.49 -9.51
CA GLY A 324 -34.12 38.22 -10.03
C GLY A 324 -33.13 37.51 -10.98
N GLY A 325 -32.00 38.14 -11.31
CA GLY A 325 -30.94 37.54 -12.13
C GLY A 325 -30.10 36.52 -11.36
N SER A 326 -29.25 35.76 -12.07
CA SER A 326 -28.37 34.75 -11.45
C SER A 326 -27.40 35.33 -10.42
N ILE A 327 -26.86 36.52 -10.68
CA ILE A 327 -25.95 37.22 -9.75
C ILE A 327 -26.73 37.97 -8.68
N GLY A 328 -27.78 38.70 -9.05
CA GLY A 328 -28.56 39.50 -8.11
C GLY A 328 -29.26 38.65 -7.05
N SER A 329 -29.83 37.51 -7.43
CA SER A 329 -30.47 36.59 -6.48
C SER A 329 -29.47 36.01 -5.49
N GLU A 330 -28.25 35.73 -5.96
CA GLU A 330 -27.17 35.25 -5.10
C GLU A 330 -26.66 36.34 -4.15
N MET A 331 -26.56 37.59 -4.61
CA MET A 331 -26.27 38.74 -3.75
C MET A 331 -27.34 38.90 -2.66
N CYS A 332 -28.61 38.75 -3.00
CA CYS A 332 -29.70 38.83 -2.01
C CYS A 332 -29.58 37.73 -0.95
N ARG A 333 -29.30 36.49 -1.36
CA ARG A 333 -29.06 35.35 -0.44
C ARG A 333 -27.87 35.55 0.48
N GLN A 334 -26.81 36.20 0.01
CA GLN A 334 -25.62 36.46 0.80
C GLN A 334 -25.78 37.65 1.75
N ILE A 335 -26.57 38.66 1.37
CA ILE A 335 -26.80 39.86 2.20
C ILE A 335 -27.80 39.58 3.32
N ALA A 336 -28.85 38.79 3.06
CA ALA A 336 -29.94 38.56 4.02
C ALA A 336 -29.48 38.02 5.41
N PRO A 337 -28.52 37.07 5.52
CA PRO A 337 -28.00 36.60 6.81
C PRO A 337 -27.36 37.68 7.69
N PHE A 338 -26.90 38.79 7.11
CA PHE A 338 -26.27 39.89 7.85
C PHE A 338 -27.26 40.89 8.44
N THR A 339 -28.57 40.60 8.35
CA THR A 339 -29.66 41.38 8.95
C THR A 339 -29.56 42.89 8.64
N PRO A 340 -29.64 43.30 7.35
CA PRO A 340 -29.74 44.71 7.03
C PRO A 340 -31.06 45.29 7.54
N ARG A 341 -31.13 46.61 7.73
CA ARG A 341 -32.37 47.30 8.12
C ARG A 341 -33.48 47.11 7.09
N ARG A 342 -33.11 47.08 5.81
CA ARG A 342 -34.02 46.85 4.69
C ARG A 342 -33.26 46.33 3.47
N LEU A 343 -33.83 45.34 2.78
CA LEU A 343 -33.33 44.83 1.51
C LEU A 343 -34.33 45.18 0.40
N VAL A 344 -33.92 46.05 -0.51
CA VAL A 344 -34.71 46.51 -1.66
C VAL A 344 -34.31 45.70 -2.88
N LEU A 345 -35.28 45.04 -3.53
CA LEU A 345 -35.07 44.18 -4.68
C LEU A 345 -35.57 44.92 -5.92
N LEU A 346 -34.67 45.34 -6.82
CA LEU A 346 -35.05 45.99 -8.07
C LEU A 346 -34.84 45.04 -9.25
N GLU A 347 -35.89 44.76 -10.01
CA GLU A 347 -35.82 43.84 -11.15
C GLU A 347 -36.84 44.20 -12.24
N GLN A 348 -36.48 44.00 -13.50
CA GLN A 348 -37.37 44.22 -14.63
C GLN A 348 -38.30 43.04 -14.88
N ALA A 349 -37.82 41.81 -14.64
CA ALA A 349 -38.60 40.59 -14.77
C ALA A 349 -39.44 40.28 -13.52
N GLU A 350 -40.73 40.60 -13.58
CA GLU A 350 -41.70 40.42 -12.47
C GLU A 350 -41.71 38.98 -11.92
N GLN A 351 -41.66 37.97 -12.78
CA GLN A 351 -41.64 36.57 -12.37
C GLN A 351 -40.41 36.25 -11.49
N ASN A 352 -39.24 36.72 -11.90
CA ASN A 352 -38.00 36.43 -11.16
C ASN A 352 -37.96 37.21 -9.84
N LEU A 353 -38.47 38.44 -9.84
CA LEU A 353 -38.62 39.26 -8.63
C LEU A 353 -39.52 38.57 -7.60
N PHE A 354 -40.66 38.03 -8.05
CA PHE A 354 -41.58 37.30 -7.20
C PHE A 354 -40.96 36.02 -6.62
N GLU A 355 -40.20 35.28 -7.43
CA GLU A 355 -39.53 34.05 -6.98
C GLU A 355 -38.51 34.31 -5.88
N ILE A 356 -37.60 35.29 -6.09
CA ILE A 356 -36.58 35.61 -5.10
C ILE A 356 -37.17 36.27 -3.84
N GLU A 357 -38.20 37.10 -3.99
CA GLU A 357 -38.91 37.68 -2.85
C GLU A 357 -39.53 36.56 -1.98
N ARG A 358 -40.25 35.62 -2.59
CA ARG A 358 -40.90 34.52 -1.88
C ARG A 358 -39.87 33.62 -1.19
N GLU A 359 -38.76 33.34 -1.84
CA GLU A 359 -37.63 32.59 -1.27
C GLU A 359 -37.10 33.28 -0.01
N LEU A 360 -36.77 34.56 -0.11
CA LEU A 360 -36.17 35.32 0.99
C LEU A 360 -37.15 35.54 2.14
N ARG A 361 -38.43 35.83 1.88
CA ARG A 361 -39.45 35.93 2.93
C ARG A 361 -39.68 34.62 3.65
N GLY A 362 -39.60 33.49 2.93
CA GLY A 362 -39.71 32.16 3.51
C GLY A 362 -38.55 31.81 4.44
N ALA A 363 -37.33 32.27 4.10
CA ALA A 363 -36.12 31.99 4.87
C ALA A 363 -35.84 33.03 5.99
N PHE A 364 -36.24 34.28 5.80
CA PHE A 364 -35.90 35.42 6.68
C PHE A 364 -37.14 36.26 6.99
N GLY A 365 -38.10 35.69 7.73
CA GLY A 365 -39.41 36.30 7.98
C GLY A 365 -39.40 37.63 8.74
N GLU A 366 -38.33 37.94 9.49
CA GLU A 366 -38.18 39.21 10.23
C GLU A 366 -37.51 40.33 9.41
N LEU A 367 -37.01 40.02 8.21
CA LEU A 367 -36.30 40.98 7.37
C LEU A 367 -37.29 41.87 6.59
N ASP A 368 -37.09 43.19 6.65
CA ASP A 368 -37.86 44.15 5.84
C ASP A 368 -37.40 44.10 4.36
N ILE A 369 -38.13 43.33 3.56
CA ILE A 369 -37.88 43.12 2.13
C ILE A 369 -38.88 43.96 1.32
N VAL A 370 -38.40 44.76 0.36
CA VAL A 370 -39.24 45.62 -0.49
C VAL A 370 -38.93 45.37 -1.98
N PRO A 371 -39.87 44.79 -2.76
CA PRO A 371 -39.71 44.59 -4.20
C PRO A 371 -40.06 45.85 -5.01
N TYR A 372 -39.33 46.12 -6.10
CA TYR A 372 -39.52 47.23 -7.06
C TYR A 372 -39.25 46.83 -8.51
#